data_AF-A0AAD8DZA8-F1
#
_entry.id   AF-A0AAD8DZA8-F1
#
_cell.length_a   1.000
_cell.length_b   1.000
_cell.length_c   1.000
_cell.angle_alpha   90.00
_cell.angle_beta   90.00
_cell.angle_gamma   90.00
#
_symmetry.space_group_name_H-M   'P 1'
#
loop_
_entity.id
_entity.type
_entity.pdbx_description
1 polymer ?
#
loop_
_entity_poly.entity_id
_entity_poly.type
_entity_poly.pdbx_seq_one_letter_code
_entity_poly.pdbx_strand_id
1 'polypeptide(L)'
;MVTHPQTNLGKRIKQERTPGCRHCVDRPEDTVEHTVEVCPAWAEHRRVLVEIIGSGDLSRRALVQAMVRSEEGWHAVASFCEAVMLVKEVADRERVRERSSRRRRRDPDPVFRLT
;
A
#
# COMPACT_ATOMS: atom_id res chain seq x y z
N MET A 1 -2.94 35.57 9.59
CA MET A 1 -2.41 34.34 10.19
C MET A 1 -3.49 33.29 10.11
N VAL A 2 -3.49 32.45 9.07
CA VAL A 2 -4.50 31.40 8.93
C VAL A 2 -3.92 30.15 9.55
N THR A 3 -4.33 29.83 10.78
CA THR A 3 -4.01 28.55 11.40
C THR A 3 -4.82 27.46 10.71
N HIS A 4 -4.15 26.63 9.91
CA HIS A 4 -4.73 25.38 9.42
C HIS A 4 -4.68 24.37 10.56
N PRO A 5 -5.82 23.88 11.09
CA PRO A 5 -5.80 22.82 12.07
C PRO A 5 -5.29 21.56 11.40
N GLN A 6 -4.10 21.11 11.79
CA GLN A 6 -3.58 19.80 11.39
C GLN A 6 -4.50 18.74 12.00
N THR A 7 -5.47 18.27 11.22
CA THR A 7 -6.21 17.05 11.54
C THR A 7 -5.18 15.91 11.53
N ASN A 8 -4.98 15.28 12.69
CA ASN A 8 -4.15 14.10 12.84
C ASN A 8 -4.75 12.95 12.02
N LEU A 9 -4.41 12.87 10.72
CA LEU A 9 -4.79 11.76 9.84
C LEU A 9 -3.80 10.58 9.93
N GLY A 10 -3.07 10.46 11.04
CA GLY A 10 -2.06 9.43 11.24
C GLY A 10 -2.66 8.07 11.65
N LYS A 11 -3.42 7.40 10.77
CA LYS A 11 -3.59 5.95 10.94
C LYS A 11 -2.23 5.31 10.67
N ARG A 12 -1.56 4.82 11.73
CA ARG A 12 -0.30 4.08 11.61
C ARG A 12 -0.51 2.87 10.70
N ILE A 13 0.04 2.92 9.49
CA ILE A 13 0.10 1.77 8.59
C ILE A 13 0.87 0.68 9.33
N LYS A 14 0.23 -0.47 9.54
CA LYS A 14 0.88 -1.60 10.18
C LYS A 14 1.90 -2.15 9.19
N GLN A 15 3.15 -2.26 9.62
CA GLN A 15 4.19 -2.85 8.80
C GLN A 15 3.90 -4.34 8.55
N GLU A 16 3.87 -4.74 7.29
CA GLU A 16 3.80 -6.14 6.88
C GLU A 16 5.04 -6.88 7.42
N ARG A 17 4.82 -7.96 8.18
CA ARG A 17 5.91 -8.68 8.87
C ARG A 17 6.75 -9.58 7.97
N THR A 18 6.30 -9.83 6.75
CA THR A 18 7.02 -10.67 5.78
C THR A 18 7.68 -9.79 4.74
N PRO A 19 8.95 -10.05 4.40
CA PRO A 19 9.66 -9.23 3.41
C PRO A 19 9.12 -9.41 1.98
N GLY A 20 8.41 -10.50 1.68
CA GLY A 20 7.86 -10.77 0.35
C GLY A 20 6.56 -10.04 0.02
N CYS A 21 6.46 -9.53 -1.21
CA CYS A 21 5.27 -8.92 -1.78
C CYS A 21 4.13 -9.93 -1.82
N ARG A 22 2.99 -9.58 -1.22
CA ARG A 22 1.81 -10.48 -1.17
C ARG A 22 0.80 -10.25 -2.28
N HIS A 23 1.07 -9.28 -3.15
CA HIS A 23 0.16 -8.85 -4.21
C HIS A 23 0.43 -9.54 -5.54
N CYS A 24 1.58 -10.22 -5.68
CA CYS A 24 1.94 -10.99 -6.86
C CYS A 24 2.27 -12.45 -6.49
N VAL A 25 2.19 -13.32 -7.49
CA VAL A 25 2.38 -14.77 -7.33
C VAL A 25 3.83 -15.11 -6.98
N ASP A 26 4.79 -14.37 -7.55
CA ASP A 26 6.23 -14.69 -7.45
C ASP A 26 6.85 -14.34 -6.10
N ARG A 27 6.12 -13.58 -5.24
CA ARG A 27 6.54 -13.20 -3.87
C ARG A 27 7.98 -12.65 -3.75
N PRO A 28 8.50 -11.81 -4.66
CA PRO A 28 9.81 -11.17 -4.47
C PRO A 28 9.76 -10.22 -3.27
N GLU A 29 10.92 -9.70 -2.84
CA GLU A 29 10.97 -8.69 -1.80
C GLU A 29 10.09 -7.46 -2.15
N ASP A 30 9.28 -6.99 -1.20
CA ASP A 30 8.36 -5.86 -1.38
C ASP A 30 9.09 -4.52 -1.32
N THR A 31 10.06 -4.34 -2.22
CA THR A 31 10.79 -3.09 -2.37
C THR A 31 9.92 -2.04 -3.07
N VAL A 32 10.33 -0.76 -2.96
CA VAL A 32 9.69 0.33 -3.72
C VAL A 32 9.82 0.08 -5.22
N GLU A 33 11.00 -0.35 -5.70
CA GLU A 33 11.25 -0.68 -7.09
C GLU A 33 10.32 -1.79 -7.56
N HIS A 34 10.18 -2.86 -6.76
CA HIS A 34 9.23 -3.92 -7.11
C HIS A 34 7.81 -3.38 -7.22
N THR A 35 7.36 -2.60 -6.23
CA THR A 35 6.01 -2.02 -6.22
C THR A 35 5.78 -1.07 -7.40
N VAL A 36 6.72 -0.19 -7.67
CA VAL A 36 6.58 0.93 -8.61
C VAL A 36 6.88 0.53 -10.05
N GLU A 37 7.74 -0.45 -10.30
CA GLU A 37 8.26 -0.74 -11.64
C GLU A 37 7.83 -2.12 -12.14
N VAL A 38 7.75 -3.11 -11.26
CA VAL A 38 7.69 -4.52 -11.68
C VAL A 38 6.34 -5.19 -11.40
N CYS A 39 5.84 -5.07 -10.17
CA CYS A 39 4.77 -5.91 -9.64
C CYS A 39 3.52 -5.88 -10.52
N PRO A 40 3.07 -7.03 -11.06
CA PRO A 40 1.94 -7.05 -12.00
C PRO A 40 0.64 -6.53 -11.39
N ALA A 41 0.49 -6.59 -10.06
CA ALA A 41 -0.67 -6.07 -9.34
C ALA A 41 -0.91 -4.56 -9.55
N TRP A 42 0.16 -3.80 -9.86
CA TRP A 42 0.08 -2.34 -10.01
C TRP A 42 0.16 -1.89 -11.48
N ALA A 43 0.07 -2.81 -12.45
CA ALA A 43 0.24 -2.50 -13.87
C ALA A 43 -0.71 -1.41 -14.36
N GLU A 44 -2.00 -1.45 -13.99
CA GLU A 44 -2.97 -0.42 -14.41
C GLU A 44 -2.70 0.93 -13.75
N HIS A 45 -2.33 0.94 -12.46
CA HIS A 45 -1.94 2.16 -11.76
C HIS A 45 -0.71 2.81 -12.41
N ARG A 46 0.27 1.99 -12.83
CA ARG A 46 1.45 2.45 -13.57
C ARG A 46 1.08 3.00 -14.94
N ARG A 47 0.13 2.38 -15.64
CA ARG A 47 -0.33 2.85 -16.97
C ARG A 47 -0.85 4.29 -16.88
N VAL A 48 -1.71 4.56 -15.89
CA VAL A 48 -2.23 5.91 -15.62
C VAL A 48 -1.10 6.87 -15.23
N LEU A 49 -0.16 6.42 -14.38
CA LEU A 49 0.98 7.25 -13.98
C LEU A 49 1.85 7.65 -15.18
N VAL A 50 2.19 6.70 -16.06
CA VAL A 50 3.00 6.91 -17.28
C VAL A 50 2.32 7.88 -18.23
N GLU A 51 1.00 7.79 -18.39
CA GLU A 51 0.22 8.69 -19.24
C GLU A 51 0.34 10.15 -18.77
N ILE A 52 0.30 10.39 -17.46
CA ILE A 52 0.37 11.75 -16.89
C ILE A 52 1.81 12.29 -16.88
N ILE A 53 2.79 11.48 -16.45
CA ILE A 53 4.19 11.96 -16.36
C ILE A 53 4.88 12.01 -17.74
N GLY A 54 4.29 11.40 -18.77
CA GLY A 54 4.82 11.38 -20.14
C GLY A 54 6.11 10.58 -20.32
N SER A 55 6.44 9.69 -19.38
CA SER A 55 7.68 8.91 -19.37
C SER A 55 7.40 7.47 -18.92
N GLY A 56 7.98 6.50 -19.62
CA GLY A 56 7.98 5.09 -19.21
C GLY A 56 9.01 4.75 -18.12
N ASP A 57 9.94 5.67 -17.82
CA ASP A 57 10.89 5.51 -16.72
C ASP A 57 10.21 5.84 -15.38
N LEU A 58 9.98 4.79 -14.59
CA LEU A 58 9.37 4.87 -13.26
C LEU A 58 10.41 4.65 -12.15
N SER A 59 11.70 4.78 -12.45
CA SER A 59 12.73 4.74 -11.42
C SER A 59 12.47 5.78 -10.34
N ARG A 60 12.88 5.50 -9.10
CA ARG A 60 12.74 6.44 -7.96
C ARG A 60 13.21 7.86 -8.32
N ARG A 61 14.32 7.96 -9.06
CA ARG A 61 14.88 9.25 -9.51
C ARG A 61 13.96 9.93 -10.52
N ALA A 62 13.43 9.21 -11.51
CA ALA A 62 12.52 9.78 -12.50
C ALA A 62 11.22 10.28 -11.86
N LEU A 63 10.66 9.54 -10.90
CA LEU A 63 9.47 9.98 -10.15
C LEU A 63 9.73 11.29 -9.42
N VAL A 64 10.85 11.40 -8.68
CA VAL A 64 11.20 12.64 -7.97
C VAL A 64 11.38 13.79 -8.96
N GLN A 65 11.98 13.54 -10.13
CA GLN A 65 12.10 14.56 -11.17
C GLN A 65 10.73 15.01 -11.70
N ALA A 66 9.80 14.08 -11.94
CA ALA A 66 8.44 14.41 -12.36
C ALA A 66 7.71 15.26 -11.30
N MET A 67 7.81 14.87 -10.02
CA MET A 67 7.20 15.58 -8.90
C MET A 67 7.70 17.03 -8.75
N VAL A 68 8.97 17.30 -9.04
CA VAL A 68 9.56 18.65 -8.92
C VAL A 68 9.28 19.51 -10.15
N ARG A 69 9.08 18.89 -11.33
CA ARG A 69 8.87 19.61 -12.59
C ARG A 69 7.49 20.22 -12.74
N SER A 70 6.46 19.62 -12.15
CA SER A 70 5.09 20.13 -12.25
C SER A 70 4.23 19.70 -11.07
N GLU A 71 3.21 20.52 -10.79
CA GLU A 71 2.18 20.18 -9.80
C GLU A 71 1.39 18.93 -10.24
N GLU A 72 1.13 18.78 -11.54
CA GLU A 72 0.49 17.59 -12.10
C GLU A 72 1.33 16.32 -11.88
N GLY A 73 2.65 16.40 -12.06
CA GLY A 73 3.57 15.30 -11.78
C GLY A 73 3.61 14.94 -10.29
N TRP A 74 3.53 15.94 -9.41
CA TRP A 74 3.37 15.72 -7.97
C TRP A 74 2.08 14.96 -7.66
N HIS A 75 0.93 15.45 -8.13
CA HIS A 75 -0.39 14.85 -7.88
C HIS A 75 -0.49 13.43 -8.43
N ALA A 76 0.07 13.17 -9.61
CA ALA A 76 0.07 11.85 -10.23
C ALA A 76 0.82 10.82 -9.38
N VAL A 77 2.04 11.16 -8.94
CA VAL A 77 2.86 10.27 -8.10
C VAL A 77 2.23 10.08 -6.71
N ALA A 78 1.71 11.14 -6.11
CA ALA A 78 1.01 11.06 -4.82
C ALA A 78 -0.23 10.15 -4.92
N SER A 79 -1.07 10.35 -5.93
CA SER A 79 -2.28 9.54 -6.18
C SER A 79 -1.95 8.06 -6.42
N PHE A 80 -0.89 7.78 -7.17
CA PHE A 80 -0.38 6.41 -7.33
C PHE A 80 0.00 5.79 -5.98
N CYS A 81 0.77 6.51 -5.16
CA CYS A 81 1.21 6.02 -3.85
C CYS A 81 0.02 5.78 -2.91
N GLU A 82 -0.95 6.68 -2.89
CA GLU A 82 -2.18 6.54 -2.10
C GLU A 82 -2.98 5.30 -2.51
N ALA A 83 -3.18 5.07 -3.80
CA ALA A 83 -3.88 3.90 -4.30
C ALA A 83 -3.18 2.59 -3.89
N VAL A 84 -1.86 2.53 -4.06
CA VAL A 84 -1.05 1.38 -3.63
C VAL A 84 -1.17 1.15 -2.12
N MET A 85 -0.99 2.20 -1.31
CA MET A 85 -1.09 2.11 0.15
C MET A 85 -2.47 1.67 0.62
N LEU A 86 -3.54 2.20 0.01
CA LEU A 86 -4.91 1.85 0.34
C LEU A 86 -5.17 0.36 0.09
N VAL A 87 -4.78 -0.16 -1.08
CA VAL A 87 -4.97 -1.57 -1.43
C VAL A 87 -4.13 -2.47 -0.50
N LYS A 88 -2.88 -2.10 -0.21
CA LYS A 88 -2.03 -2.82 0.76
C LYS A 88 -2.67 -2.84 2.15
N GLU A 89 -3.18 -1.71 2.65
CA GLU A 89 -3.81 -1.60 3.98
C GLU A 89 -5.09 -2.44 4.07
N VAL A 90 -5.96 -2.40 3.05
CA VAL A 90 -7.20 -3.19 3.02
C VAL A 90 -6.87 -4.69 3.10
N ALA A 91 -5.92 -5.14 2.28
CA ALA A 91 -5.49 -6.52 2.26
C ALA A 91 -4.87 -6.96 3.60
N ASP A 92 -4.09 -6.08 4.24
CA ASP A 92 -3.56 -6.33 5.59
C ASP A 92 -4.66 -6.41 6.65
N ARG A 93 -5.65 -5.53 6.58
CA ARG A 93 -6.77 -5.51 7.53
C ARG A 93 -7.58 -6.81 7.45
N GLU A 94 -7.83 -7.32 6.25
CA GLU A 94 -8.49 -8.62 6.04
C GLU A 94 -7.68 -9.77 6.64
N ARG A 95 -6.37 -9.81 6.38
CA ARG A 95 -5.48 -10.83 6.96
C ARG A 95 -5.46 -10.79 8.49
N VAL A 96 -5.44 -9.61 9.09
CA VAL A 96 -5.48 -9.46 10.55
C VAL A 96 -6.81 -9.96 11.12
N ARG A 97 -7.93 -9.65 10.46
CA ARG A 97 -9.25 -10.16 10.87
C ARG A 97 -9.30 -11.68 10.79
N GLU A 98 -8.79 -12.27 9.71
CA GLU A 98 -8.75 -13.72 9.53
C GLU A 98 -7.84 -14.40 10.57
N ARG A 99 -6.65 -13.87 10.85
CA ARG A 99 -5.77 -14.39 11.91
C ARG A 99 -6.46 -14.34 13.28
N SER A 100 -7.17 -13.25 13.55
CA SER A 100 -7.91 -13.08 14.80
C SER A 100 -9.08 -14.06 14.92
N SER A 101 -9.81 -14.30 13.83
CA SER A 101 -10.92 -15.28 13.82
C SER A 101 -10.40 -16.71 13.96
N ARG A 102 -9.30 -17.08 13.29
CA ARG A 102 -8.63 -18.37 13.46
C ARG A 102 -8.16 -18.58 14.90
N ARG A 103 -7.59 -17.54 15.54
CA ARG A 103 -7.18 -17.62 16.96
C ARG A 103 -8.38 -17.85 17.88
N ARG A 104 -9.49 -17.13 17.68
CA ARG A 104 -10.74 -17.34 18.44
C ARG A 104 -11.33 -18.74 18.24
N ARG A 105 -11.27 -19.29 17.02
CA ARG A 105 -11.74 -20.66 16.75
C ARG A 105 -10.89 -21.73 17.44
N ARG A 106 -9.57 -21.51 17.52
CA ARG A 106 -8.63 -22.46 18.15
C ARG A 106 -8.73 -22.48 19.67
N ASP A 107 -9.12 -21.36 20.28
CA ASP A 107 -9.20 -21.19 21.73
C ASP A 107 -10.66 -20.83 22.10
N PRO A 108 -11.58 -21.80 22.06
CA PRO A 108 -12.95 -21.56 22.50
C PRO A 108 -12.96 -21.25 23.99
N ASP A 109 -13.72 -20.22 24.39
CA ASP A 109 -13.89 -19.83 25.79
C ASP A 109 -14.22 -21.08 26.64
N PRO A 110 -13.57 -21.29 27.79
CA PRO A 110 -13.77 -22.48 28.63
C PRO A 110 -15.16 -22.55 29.29
N VAL A 111 -16.08 -21.63 28.98
CA VAL A 111 -17.38 -21.47 29.64
C VAL A 111 -18.39 -22.56 29.24
N PHE A 112 -18.12 -23.40 28.24
CA PHE A 112 -19.05 -24.45 27.78
C PHE A 112 -18.49 -25.87 27.96
N ARG A 113 -17.98 -26.21 29.16
CA ARG A 113 -17.60 -27.60 29.52
C ARG A 113 -18.10 -28.03 30.91
N LEU A 114 -19.31 -27.64 31.28
CA LEU A 114 -20.03 -28.21 32.41
C LEU A 114 -21.47 -28.56 31.98
N THR A 115 -21.62 -29.75 31.41
CA THR A 115 -22.84 -30.55 31.46
C THR A 115 -22.42 -32.00 31.64
#